data_AF-A0A9W3T9B6-F1
#
_entry.id   AF-A0A9W3T9B6-F1
#
_cell.length_a   1.000
_cell.length_b   1.000
_cell.length_c   1.000
_cell.angle_alpha   90.00
_cell.angle_beta   90.00
_cell.angle_gamma   90.00
#
_symmetry.space_group_name_H-M   'P 1'
#
loop_
_entity.id
_entity.type
_entity.pdbx_description
1 polymer ?
#
loop_
_entity_poly.entity_id
_entity_poly.type
_entity_poly.pdbx_seq_one_letter_code
_entity_poly.pdbx_strand_id
1 'polypeptide(L)'
;MYGTKEKPLFLAKDVKEWIEHNNISLMLNNVDEDEKLTYTIHNSGQNREMWFLNEDGLYEVLMQSRKPIAKQFDQRNFEECDYINVHKSRGYA
;
A
#
# COMPACT_ATOMS: atom_id res chain seq x y z
N MET A 1 -6.42 5.86 -4.60
CA MET A 1 -6.61 4.43 -4.26
C MET A 1 -7.04 3.73 -5.53
N TYR A 2 -6.41 2.62 -5.88
CA TYR A 2 -6.80 1.84 -7.06
C TYR A 2 -7.81 0.78 -6.62
N GLY A 3 -8.59 0.21 -7.55
CA GLY A 3 -9.61 -0.80 -7.21
C GLY A 3 -10.97 -0.23 -6.80
N THR A 4 -11.71 -0.97 -5.98
CA THR A 4 -13.09 -0.62 -5.54
C THR A 4 -13.15 -0.42 -4.03
N LYS A 5 -14.24 0.15 -3.51
CA LYS A 5 -14.41 0.36 -2.06
C LYS A 5 -14.32 -0.96 -1.27
N GLU A 6 -14.79 -2.06 -1.86
CA GLU A 6 -14.78 -3.39 -1.25
C GLU A 6 -13.43 -4.12 -1.41
N LYS A 7 -12.63 -3.73 -2.40
CA LYS A 7 -11.32 -4.32 -2.69
C LYS A 7 -10.32 -3.19 -2.96
N PRO A 8 -9.86 -2.52 -1.90
CA PRO A 8 -8.91 -1.43 -2.04
C PRO A 8 -7.55 -1.97 -2.49
N LEU A 9 -6.92 -1.26 -3.42
CA LEU A 9 -5.55 -1.51 -3.84
C LEU A 9 -4.66 -0.34 -3.47
N PHE A 10 -3.57 -0.65 -2.78
CA PHE A 10 -2.57 0.28 -2.29
C PHE A 10 -1.32 0.19 -3.15
N LEU A 11 -0.85 1.33 -3.66
CA LEU A 11 0.37 1.37 -4.46
C LEU A 11 1.56 1.07 -3.54
N ALA A 12 2.34 0.03 -3.85
CA ALA A 12 3.47 -0.39 -3.00
C ALA A 12 4.53 0.70 -2.86
N LYS A 13 4.63 1.61 -3.84
CA LYS A 13 5.48 2.81 -3.74
C LYS A 13 5.04 3.74 -2.60
N ASP A 14 3.74 3.99 -2.47
CA ASP A 14 3.21 4.87 -1.42
C ASP A 14 3.38 4.22 -0.06
N VAL A 15 3.09 2.92 0.04
CA VAL A 15 3.32 2.14 1.28
C VAL A 15 4.79 2.20 1.69
N LYS A 16 5.71 2.02 0.75
CA LYS A 16 7.15 2.15 0.98
C LYS A 16 7.52 3.53 1.54
N GLU A 17 6.89 4.60 1.04
CA GLU A 17 7.09 5.95 1.56
C GLU A 17 6.51 6.11 2.98
N TRP A 18 5.33 5.53 3.26
CA TRP A 18 4.69 5.60 4.58
C TRP A 18 5.49 4.93 5.68
N ILE A 19 6.09 3.78 5.39
CA ILE A 19 6.94 3.05 6.35
C ILE A 19 8.43 3.40 6.22
N GLU A 20 8.77 4.37 5.36
CA GLU A 20 10.15 4.79 5.06
C GLU A 20 11.07 3.60 4.74
N HIS A 21 10.58 2.66 3.93
CA HIS A 21 11.34 1.47 3.54
C HIS A 21 12.31 1.76 2.38
N ASN A 22 13.43 1.04 2.35
CA ASN A 22 14.49 1.30 1.40
C ASN A 22 14.13 0.84 -0.03
N ASN A 23 13.44 -0.28 -0.16
CA ASN A 23 13.14 -0.88 -1.46
C ASN A 23 11.77 -1.59 -1.44
N ILE A 24 11.00 -1.44 -2.51
CA ILE A 24 9.71 -2.09 -2.72
C ILE A 24 9.88 -3.60 -2.84
N SER A 25 10.84 -4.09 -3.63
CA SER A 25 11.04 -5.54 -3.82
C SER A 25 11.40 -6.25 -2.51
N LEU A 26 12.20 -5.61 -1.66
CA LEU A 26 12.51 -6.16 -0.32
C LEU A 26 11.29 -6.13 0.60
N MET A 27 10.47 -5.09 0.52
CA MET A 27 9.22 -4.99 1.28
C MET A 27 8.22 -6.08 0.89
N LEU A 28 8.12 -6.40 -0.40
CA LEU A 28 7.20 -7.41 -0.95
C LEU A 28 7.73 -8.85 -0.89
N ASN A 29 8.96 -9.04 -0.41
CA ASN A 29 9.60 -10.36 -0.39
C ASN A 29 8.97 -11.29 0.66
N ASN A 30 8.50 -10.71 1.75
CA ASN A 30 7.80 -11.40 2.82
C ASN A 30 6.28 -11.17 2.73
N VAL A 31 5.77 -10.84 1.55
CA VAL A 31 4.34 -10.72 1.30
C VAL A 31 3.91 -11.86 0.42
N ASP A 32 2.81 -12.53 0.77
CA ASP A 32 2.30 -13.65 0.00
C ASP A 32 1.91 -13.22 -1.43
N GLU A 33 2.01 -14.16 -2.38
CA GLU A 33 1.83 -13.86 -3.81
C GLU A 33 0.40 -13.48 -4.19
N ASP A 34 -0.59 -13.95 -3.44
CA ASP A 34 -2.00 -13.59 -3.61
C ASP A 34 -2.35 -12.22 -3.02
N GLU A 35 -1.50 -11.68 -2.16
CA GLU A 35 -1.69 -10.38 -1.51
C GLU A 35 -1.01 -9.22 -2.25
N LYS A 36 -0.08 -9.53 -3.15
CA LYS A 36 0.58 -8.58 -4.05
C LYS A 36 0.14 -8.74 -5.50
N LEU A 37 -0.16 -7.63 -6.14
CA LEU A 37 -0.65 -7.59 -7.51
C LEU A 37 0.19 -6.65 -8.34
N THR A 38 0.34 -6.94 -9.61
CA THR A 38 1.03 -6.06 -10.55
C THR A 38 0.04 -5.52 -11.57
N TYR A 39 -0.04 -4.20 -11.67
CA TYR A 39 -0.86 -3.54 -12.69
C TYR A 39 -0.02 -2.60 -13.52
N THR A 40 -0.32 -2.56 -14.81
CA THR A 40 0.26 -1.56 -15.71
C THR A 40 -0.57 -0.29 -15.64
N ILE A 41 0.06 0.79 -15.17
CA ILE A 41 -0.54 2.11 -15.17
C ILE A 41 -0.13 2.82 -16.45
N HIS A 42 -1.12 3.32 -17.18
CA HIS A 42 -0.89 4.19 -18.32
C HIS A 42 -0.89 5.64 -17.81
N ASN A 43 0.27 6.30 -17.84
CA ASN A 43 0.36 7.71 -17.50
C ASN A 43 1.18 8.45 -18.57
N SER A 44 0.57 9.49 -19.16
CA SER A 44 1.24 10.38 -20.11
C SER A 44 1.92 9.66 -21.28
N GLY A 45 1.26 8.65 -21.85
CA GLY A 45 1.80 7.88 -22.97
C GLY A 45 2.86 6.84 -22.59
N GLN A 46 3.20 6.70 -21.31
CA GLN A 46 4.11 5.67 -20.81
C GLN A 46 3.34 4.59 -20.08
N ASN A 47 3.65 3.33 -20.39
CA ASN A 47 3.22 2.17 -19.63
C ASN A 47 4.25 1.91 -18.53
N ARG A 48 3.81 1.93 -17.28
CA ARG A 48 4.64 1.58 -16.13
C ARG A 48 4.00 0.45 -15.37
N GLU A 49 4.73 -0.64 -15.25
CA GLU A 49 4.36 -1.75 -14.39
C GLU A 49 4.64 -1.36 -12.93
N MET A 50 3.61 -1.43 -12.09
CA MET A 50 3.70 -1.06 -10.69
C MET A 50 3.10 -2.13 -9.80
N TRP A 51 3.69 -2.28 -8.61
CA TRP A 51 3.22 -3.19 -7.59
C TRP A 51 2.13 -2.56 -6.73
N PHE A 52 1.15 -3.37 -6.40
CA PHE A 52 0.01 -3.06 -5.58
C PHE A 52 -0.14 -4.12 -4.48
N LEU A 53 -0.71 -3.70 -3.37
CA LEU A 53 -1.07 -4.54 -2.25
C LEU A 53 -2.59 -4.48 -2.06
N ASN A 54 -3.20 -5.62 -1.76
CA ASN A 54 -4.54 -5.64 -1.21
C ASN A 54 -4.49 -5.21 0.28
N GLU A 55 -5.62 -5.31 0.97
CA GLU A 55 -5.70 -4.97 2.39
C GLU A 55 -4.82 -5.89 3.25
N ASP A 56 -4.86 -7.21 3.01
CA ASP A 56 -4.10 -8.20 3.76
C ASP A 56 -2.57 -8.00 3.61
N GLY A 57 -2.08 -7.79 2.39
CA GLY A 57 -0.66 -7.54 2.13
C GLY A 57 -0.19 -6.19 2.67
N LEU A 58 -1.08 -5.20 2.77
CA LEU A 58 -0.77 -3.97 3.49
C LEU A 58 -0.59 -4.25 4.99
N TYR A 59 -1.47 -5.05 5.60
CA TYR A 59 -1.33 -5.44 7.00
C TYR A 59 -0.04 -6.20 7.26
N GLU A 60 0.32 -7.13 6.38
CA GLU A 60 1.53 -7.92 6.53
C GLU A 60 2.79 -7.03 6.53
N VAL A 61 2.88 -6.10 5.58
CA VAL A 61 3.97 -5.11 5.51
C VAL A 61 4.01 -4.23 6.76
N LEU A 62 2.85 -3.80 7.26
CA LEU A 62 2.77 -2.98 8.46
C LEU A 62 3.20 -3.76 9.70
N MET A 63 2.74 -5.00 9.90
CA MET A 63 3.12 -5.84 11.03
C MET A 63 4.63 -6.13 11.06
N GLN A 64 5.28 -6.20 9.90
CA GLN A 64 6.73 -6.34 9.81
C GLN A 64 7.49 -5.04 10.13
N SER A 65 6.85 -3.89 9.96
CA SER A 65 7.48 -2.58 10.17
C SER A 65 7.53 -2.19 11.66
N ARG A 66 8.69 -1.74 12.12
CA ARG A 66 8.88 -1.24 13.50
C ARG A 66 8.48 0.24 13.66
N LYS A 67 7.94 0.87 12.61
CA LYS A 67 7.62 2.29 12.60
C LYS A 67 6.37 2.58 13.45
N PRO A 68 6.25 3.79 14.03
CA PRO A 68 5.09 4.16 14.84
C PRO A 68 3.78 4.10 14.05
N ILE A 69 3.83 4.35 12.73
CA ILE A 69 2.65 4.20 11.85
C ILE A 69 2.12 2.77 11.86
N ALA A 70 2.97 1.74 11.83
CA ALA A 70 2.55 0.35 11.92
C ALA A 70 1.88 0.01 13.27
N LYS A 71 2.38 0.59 14.37
CA LYS A 71 1.79 0.41 15.70
C LYS A 71 0.40 1.04 15.82
N GLN A 72 0.13 2.12 15.09
CA GLN A 72 -1.19 2.74 15.04
C GLN A 72 -2.22 1.86 14.31
N PHE A 73 -1.78 1.04 13.36
CA PHE A 73 -2.66 0.14 12.61
C PHE A 73 -3.00 -1.16 13.36
N ASP A 74 -2.11 -1.63 14.24
CA ASP A 74 -2.33 -2.80 15.11
C ASP A 74 -3.47 -2.55 16.14
N GLN A 75 -3.79 -1.28 16.42
CA GLN A 75 -4.90 -0.87 17.28
C GLN A 75 -6.11 -0.37 16.47
N ARG A 76 -6.74 -1.32 15.77
CA ARG A 76 -8.20 -1.46 15.68
C ARG A 76 -9.07 -0.38 15.01
N ASN A 77 -8.59 0.59 14.24
CA ASN A 77 -9.48 1.45 13.43
C ASN A 77 -8.87 1.88 12.08
N PHE A 78 -8.95 0.99 11.08
CA PHE A 78 -8.53 1.28 9.70
C PHE A 78 -9.29 2.47 9.07
N GLU A 79 -10.57 2.65 9.43
CA GLU A 79 -11.40 3.74 8.90
C GLU A 79 -11.03 5.11 9.49
N GLU A 80 -10.39 5.14 10.66
CA GLU A 80 -10.13 6.36 11.44
C GLU A 80 -8.66 6.78 11.40
N CYS A 81 -7.77 6.01 10.77
CA CYS A 81 -6.40 6.43 10.54
C CYS A 81 -6.37 7.62 9.56
N ASP A 82 -6.29 8.84 10.09
CA ASP A 82 -6.13 10.10 9.35
C ASP A 82 -5.03 10.02 8.28
N TYR A 83 -3.96 9.25 8.55
CA TYR A 83 -2.88 9.02 7.58
C TYR A 83 -3.36 8.33 6.30
N ILE A 84 -4.26 7.33 6.39
CA ILE A 84 -4.84 6.69 5.21
C ILE A 84 -5.80 7.64 4.51
N ASN A 85 -6.61 8.39 5.25
CA ASN A 85 -7.60 9.30 4.68
C ASN A 85 -6.95 10.50 3.95
N VAL A 86 -5.84 11.03 4.47
CA VAL A 86 -5.04 12.07 3.82
C VAL A 86 -4.37 11.57 2.53
N HIS A 87 -3.98 10.29 2.47
CA HIS A 87 -3.36 9.72 1.27
C HIS A 87 -4.39 9.09 0.31
N LYS A 88 -5.59 8.73 0.78
CA LYS A 88 -6.77 8.40 -0.04
C LYS A 88 -7.19 9.58 -0.92
N SER A 89 -7.05 10.82 -0.42
CA SER A 89 -7.44 12.05 -1.13
C SER A 89 -6.39 12.55 -2.13
N ARG A 90 -5.14 12.07 -2.07
CA ARG A 90 -4.09 12.31 -3.08
C ARG A 90 -4.32 11.56 -4.40
N GLY A 91 -5.59 11.29 -4.73
CA GLY A 91 -6.05 10.55 -5.89
C GLY A 91 -5.15 10.73 -7.11
N TYR A 92 -4.48 9.65 -7.48
CA TYR A 92 -4.11 9.45 -8.88
C TYR A 92 -5.40 9.08 -9.59
N ALA A 93 -6.00 10.11 -10.20
CA ALA A 93 -7.10 9.99 -11.15
C ALA A 93 -6.66 9.22 -12.40
#